data_AF-A0A522MEK9-F1
#
_entry.id   AF-A0A522MEK9-F1
#
_cell.length_a   1.000
_cell.length_b   1.000
_cell.length_c   1.000
_cell.angle_alpha   90.00
_cell.angle_beta   90.00
_cell.angle_gamma   90.00
#
_symmetry.space_group_name_H-M   'P 1'
#
loop_
_entity.id
_entity.type
_entity.pdbx_description
1 polymer ?
#
loop_
_entity_poly.entity_id
_entity_poly.type
_entity_poly.pdbx_seq_one_letter_code
_entity_poly.pdbx_strand_id
1 'polypeptide(L)'
;MSQPYVDETARVRAALAVIPADDYGTWVDMAFALKSGLGDAGFEIWDEWSRTAANYNERAARTTWRSAKQTGGKTLASLFWLARQHGFELKRSAYPDRMATALAPRPDVLEQRSREEARQRARHAAVAREAQAIWEWARPVGPEHPYLVRKHLEPVPTLRELEAPELHALLGYVPASEAWPLTGRVLVVPFWIGEAMSTLELIDEYGRKSSLAGGLKKGGYWIAGAPPSKAEPASPILIGEGMATVLSAHRATGWVALASLSSATLPQVAAIVRERFPDVELVVLGDLGPGEIKAREAAQASRAYLALPVFANDARIDDKVPTDFNDMAVLSSFSRVGDRLREIVYRHSEPVQPAAHLEIGEVPGERREEVMSNVKEKLVTEAQEPSRRRASKRGEPKQVTPPESPPPAAAPVTTEPAATVAPAGEPSAATAVTSRQFAPTRPPVGEPLFAVADVPNEVRALAEHRFGSPLRMATPRENGGPYRGEVFNTEHYLIQEVATRSVVFHPKAQMEFVSERLRWMDENARLNGSELQVGYDGDHPKVYPWDRARDLLERTVGSLKKSARELNFSPNLEVMLDQLQTRSWARIREARAAALEQSKERAGSQDPNGPDR
;
A
#
# COMPACT_ATOMS: atom_id res chain seq x y z
N MET A 1 54.00 -1.67 -43.42
CA MET A 1 52.82 -0.95 -42.89
C MET A 1 52.14 -1.86 -41.89
N SER A 2 52.16 -1.52 -40.60
CA SER A 2 51.36 -2.24 -39.61
C SER A 2 49.87 -1.93 -39.83
N GLN A 3 48.99 -2.93 -39.74
CA GLN A 3 47.56 -2.65 -39.66
C GLN A 3 47.29 -1.94 -38.31
N PRO A 4 46.50 -0.85 -38.28
CA PRO A 4 46.09 -0.26 -37.01
C PRO A 4 45.26 -1.28 -36.23
N TYR A 5 45.67 -1.58 -35.01
CA TYR A 5 44.95 -2.47 -34.10
C TYR A 5 43.64 -1.76 -33.69
N VAL A 6 42.53 -2.20 -34.25
CA VAL A 6 41.20 -1.66 -33.93
C VAL A 6 40.77 -2.26 -32.60
N ASP A 7 40.55 -1.42 -31.59
CA ASP A 7 39.88 -1.87 -30.37
C ASP A 7 38.43 -2.27 -30.68
N GLU A 8 38.17 -3.58 -30.63
CA GLU A 8 36.83 -4.13 -30.82
C GLU A 8 35.88 -3.69 -29.68
N THR A 9 36.41 -3.36 -28.50
CA THR A 9 35.65 -2.86 -27.33
C THR A 9 34.99 -1.52 -27.63
N ALA A 10 35.77 -0.52 -28.08
CA ALA A 10 35.27 0.78 -28.52
C ALA A 10 34.28 0.65 -29.69
N ARG A 11 34.57 -0.25 -30.65
CA ARG A 11 33.70 -0.52 -31.80
C ARG A 11 32.35 -1.14 -31.39
N VAL A 12 32.33 -2.01 -30.38
CA VAL A 12 31.10 -2.59 -29.80
C VAL A 12 30.32 -1.53 -29.01
N ARG A 13 30.97 -0.71 -28.17
CA ARG A 13 30.30 0.39 -27.44
C ARG A 13 29.65 1.39 -28.41
N ALA A 14 30.35 1.75 -29.49
CA ALA A 14 29.82 2.64 -30.54
C ALA A 14 28.63 2.03 -31.31
N ALA A 15 28.62 0.72 -31.55
CA ALA A 15 27.51 0.04 -32.20
C ALA A 15 26.26 -0.10 -31.30
N LEU A 16 26.45 -0.31 -29.99
CA LEU A 16 25.35 -0.31 -29.03
C LEU A 16 24.70 1.07 -28.87
N ALA A 17 25.49 2.15 -28.89
CA ALA A 17 25.01 3.50 -28.64
C ALA A 17 23.92 4.03 -29.61
N VAL A 18 23.76 3.43 -30.80
CA VAL A 18 22.67 3.76 -31.74
C VAL A 18 21.40 2.93 -31.53
N ILE A 19 21.48 1.79 -30.83
CA ILE A 19 20.37 0.86 -30.62
C ILE A 19 19.64 1.23 -29.30
N PRO A 20 18.31 1.43 -29.31
CA PRO A 20 17.53 1.58 -28.07
C PRO A 20 17.61 0.33 -27.20
N ALA A 21 17.75 0.50 -25.88
CA ALA A 21 17.87 -0.59 -24.93
C ALA A 21 16.53 -1.04 -24.31
N ASP A 22 15.42 -0.37 -24.66
CA ASP A 22 14.12 -0.49 -24.01
C ASP A 22 13.31 -1.75 -24.40
N ASP A 23 13.56 -2.31 -25.60
CA ASP A 23 12.94 -3.57 -26.04
C ASP A 23 13.60 -4.78 -25.39
N TYR A 24 12.82 -5.58 -24.67
CA TYR A 24 13.28 -6.77 -23.97
C TYR A 24 13.89 -7.82 -24.91
N GLY A 25 13.35 -7.99 -26.13
CA GLY A 25 13.88 -8.98 -27.09
C GLY A 25 15.30 -8.62 -27.54
N THR A 26 15.47 -7.39 -28.01
CA THR A 26 16.75 -6.77 -28.37
C THR A 26 17.72 -6.73 -27.20
N TRP A 27 17.26 -6.36 -26.00
CA TRP A 27 18.07 -6.29 -24.79
C TRP A 27 18.69 -7.64 -24.40
N VAL A 28 17.90 -8.71 -24.42
CA VAL A 28 18.38 -10.08 -24.23
C VAL A 28 19.31 -10.52 -25.37
N ASP A 29 18.95 -10.27 -26.62
CA ASP A 29 19.77 -10.61 -27.80
C ASP A 29 21.17 -9.97 -27.72
N MET A 30 21.26 -8.71 -27.29
CA MET A 30 22.54 -8.02 -27.12
C MET A 30 23.36 -8.60 -25.95
N ALA A 31 22.71 -9.12 -24.91
CA ALA A 31 23.40 -9.82 -23.81
C ALA A 31 24.12 -11.08 -24.31
N PHE A 32 23.43 -11.90 -25.11
CA PHE A 32 24.04 -13.07 -25.76
C PHE A 32 25.11 -12.65 -26.77
N ALA A 33 24.84 -11.64 -27.61
CA ALA A 33 25.79 -11.17 -28.62
C ALA A 33 27.12 -10.67 -28.03
N LEU A 34 27.07 -9.84 -26.98
CA LEU A 34 28.28 -9.35 -26.31
C LEU A 34 28.99 -10.45 -25.54
N LYS A 35 28.26 -11.33 -24.83
CA LYS A 35 28.89 -12.43 -24.09
C LYS A 35 29.56 -13.45 -25.01
N SER A 36 29.02 -13.65 -26.21
CA SER A 36 29.63 -14.51 -27.23
C SER A 36 30.93 -13.93 -27.79
N GLY A 37 31.03 -12.60 -27.96
CA GLY A 37 32.22 -11.95 -28.51
C GLY A 37 33.30 -11.55 -27.50
N LEU A 38 32.90 -11.09 -26.31
CA LEU A 38 33.79 -10.46 -25.32
C LEU A 38 33.89 -11.27 -24.01
N GLY A 39 33.28 -12.45 -23.93
CA GLY A 39 33.15 -13.21 -22.69
C GLY A 39 32.45 -12.40 -21.61
N ASP A 40 32.77 -12.66 -20.33
CA ASP A 40 32.15 -11.94 -19.21
C ASP A 40 32.60 -10.48 -19.06
N ALA A 41 33.72 -10.07 -19.70
CA ALA A 41 34.11 -8.66 -19.79
C ALA A 41 33.11 -7.80 -20.59
N GLY A 42 32.28 -8.42 -21.44
CA GLY A 42 31.18 -7.74 -22.11
C GLY A 42 30.06 -7.24 -21.18
N PHE A 43 30.01 -7.69 -19.91
CA PHE A 43 28.94 -7.32 -18.99
C PHE A 43 28.89 -5.82 -18.72
N GLU A 44 30.04 -5.17 -18.50
CA GLU A 44 30.08 -3.75 -18.13
C GLU A 44 29.53 -2.85 -19.25
N ILE A 45 29.90 -3.15 -20.51
CA ILE A 45 29.45 -2.40 -21.68
C ILE A 45 27.95 -2.63 -21.93
N TRP A 46 27.49 -3.88 -21.78
CA TRP A 46 26.08 -4.21 -21.92
C TRP A 46 25.23 -3.59 -20.81
N ASP A 47 25.70 -3.58 -19.55
CA ASP A 47 24.98 -2.99 -18.43
C ASP A 47 25.01 -1.45 -18.47
N GLU A 48 26.10 -0.83 -18.91
CA GLU A 48 26.17 0.61 -19.21
C GLU A 48 25.14 1.01 -20.29
N TRP A 49 25.06 0.24 -21.38
CA TRP A 49 24.04 0.43 -22.42
C TRP A 49 22.63 0.17 -21.89
N SER A 50 22.44 -0.88 -21.08
CA SER A 50 21.15 -1.21 -20.45
C SER A 50 20.64 -0.07 -19.57
N ARG A 51 21.53 0.63 -18.85
CA ARG A 51 21.20 1.81 -18.03
C ARG A 51 20.68 3.00 -18.84
N THR A 52 20.78 2.99 -20.18
CA THR A 52 20.19 4.03 -21.04
C THR A 52 18.67 3.89 -21.23
N ALA A 53 18.08 2.70 -20.96
CA ALA A 53 16.66 2.42 -21.13
C ALA A 53 15.80 2.88 -19.94
N ALA A 54 14.58 3.38 -20.17
CA ALA A 54 13.73 3.85 -19.07
C ALA A 54 13.43 2.76 -18.03
N ASN A 55 13.17 1.54 -18.51
CA ASN A 55 12.76 0.34 -17.76
C ASN A 55 13.91 -0.48 -17.12
N TYR A 56 15.15 0.04 -17.11
CA TYR A 56 16.33 -0.68 -16.60
C TYR A 56 16.17 -1.22 -15.17
N ASN A 57 16.67 -2.44 -14.93
CA ASN A 57 16.73 -3.05 -13.60
C ASN A 57 18.02 -3.87 -13.42
N GLU A 58 18.90 -3.46 -12.50
CA GLU A 58 20.20 -4.11 -12.26
C GLU A 58 20.09 -5.60 -11.86
N ARG A 59 19.07 -5.96 -11.08
CA ARG A 59 18.87 -7.36 -10.65
C ARG A 59 18.40 -8.24 -11.82
N ALA A 60 17.59 -7.69 -12.73
CA ALA A 60 17.27 -8.35 -13.99
C ALA A 60 18.53 -8.47 -14.85
N ALA A 61 19.30 -7.39 -15.04
CA ALA A 61 20.52 -7.37 -15.85
C ALA A 61 21.54 -8.43 -15.41
N ARG A 62 21.89 -8.46 -14.12
CA ARG A 62 22.77 -9.49 -13.52
C ARG A 62 22.20 -10.92 -13.63
N THR A 63 20.92 -11.10 -13.87
CA THR A 63 20.29 -12.43 -14.01
C THR A 63 20.24 -12.88 -15.47
N THR A 64 19.84 -12.00 -16.39
CA THR A 64 19.94 -12.20 -17.84
C THR A 64 21.38 -12.51 -18.25
N TRP A 65 22.37 -11.75 -17.77
CA TRP A 65 23.78 -12.00 -18.09
C TRP A 65 24.27 -13.38 -17.62
N ARG A 66 23.79 -13.88 -16.47
CA ARG A 66 24.11 -15.23 -15.99
C ARG A 66 23.44 -16.33 -16.82
N SER A 67 22.24 -16.09 -17.37
CA SER A 67 21.59 -17.03 -18.30
C SER A 67 22.18 -17.02 -19.72
N ALA A 68 22.80 -15.91 -20.12
CA ALA A 68 23.48 -15.79 -21.41
C ALA A 68 24.67 -16.76 -21.51
N LYS A 69 24.83 -17.38 -22.68
CA LYS A 69 25.89 -18.34 -23.01
C LYS A 69 26.80 -17.80 -24.10
N GLN A 70 28.10 -18.06 -23.99
CA GLN A 70 29.09 -17.70 -25.02
C GLN A 70 28.84 -18.46 -26.33
N THR A 71 28.37 -19.71 -26.22
CA THR A 71 27.91 -20.55 -27.33
C THR A 71 26.41 -20.37 -27.58
N GLY A 72 26.06 -19.56 -28.58
CA GLY A 72 24.68 -19.27 -28.95
C GLY A 72 24.54 -18.69 -30.36
N GLY A 73 23.32 -18.61 -30.87
CA GLY A 73 23.02 -18.11 -32.23
C GLY A 73 23.06 -16.58 -32.39
N LYS A 74 23.34 -15.83 -31.33
CA LYS A 74 23.50 -14.37 -31.33
C LYS A 74 24.96 -14.05 -31.05
N THR A 75 25.58 -13.26 -31.91
CA THR A 75 27.02 -12.92 -31.85
C THR A 75 27.22 -11.43 -32.14
N LEU A 76 28.46 -10.93 -32.12
CA LEU A 76 28.74 -9.55 -32.53
C LEU A 76 28.28 -9.23 -33.97
N ALA A 77 28.15 -10.24 -34.85
CA ALA A 77 27.54 -10.04 -36.17
C ALA A 77 26.05 -9.65 -36.08
N SER A 78 25.32 -10.17 -35.10
CA SER A 78 23.93 -9.77 -34.79
C SER A 78 23.85 -8.33 -34.30
N LEU A 79 24.77 -7.93 -33.40
CA LEU A 79 24.92 -6.55 -32.95
C LEU A 79 25.17 -5.60 -34.13
N PHE A 80 26.21 -5.85 -34.94
CA PHE A 80 26.55 -4.95 -36.05
C PHE A 80 25.49 -4.95 -37.16
N TRP A 81 24.75 -6.05 -37.37
CA TRP A 81 23.60 -6.08 -38.26
C TRP A 81 22.47 -5.17 -37.76
N LEU A 82 22.12 -5.23 -36.47
CA LEU A 82 21.07 -4.42 -35.87
C LEU A 82 21.47 -2.95 -35.80
N ALA A 83 22.70 -2.65 -35.36
CA ALA A 83 23.26 -1.30 -35.36
C ALA A 83 23.17 -0.65 -36.75
N ARG A 84 23.38 -1.42 -37.83
CA ARG A 84 23.24 -0.91 -39.21
C ARG A 84 21.79 -0.55 -39.57
N GLN A 85 20.77 -1.23 -39.02
CA GLN A 85 19.37 -0.81 -39.17
C GLN A 85 19.10 0.52 -38.44
N HIS A 86 19.82 0.77 -37.34
CA HIS A 86 19.85 2.04 -36.61
C HIS A 86 20.88 3.06 -37.16
N GLY A 87 21.37 2.87 -38.39
CA GLY A 87 22.24 3.84 -39.09
C GLY A 87 23.75 3.73 -38.86
N PHE A 88 24.25 2.69 -38.19
CA PHE A 88 25.69 2.49 -37.96
C PHE A 88 26.45 2.11 -39.24
N GLU A 89 27.50 2.86 -39.60
CA GLU A 89 28.42 2.50 -40.68
C GLU A 89 29.54 1.56 -40.21
N LEU A 90 29.75 0.45 -40.93
CA LEU A 90 30.81 -0.52 -40.62
C LEU A 90 32.21 -0.13 -41.17
N LYS A 91 32.34 0.99 -41.88
CA LYS A 91 33.58 1.37 -42.59
C LYS A 91 34.67 1.81 -41.63
N ARG A 92 35.83 1.14 -41.68
CA ARG A 92 36.98 1.30 -40.76
C ARG A 92 37.51 2.72 -40.57
N SER A 93 37.35 3.62 -41.53
CA SER A 93 37.94 4.96 -41.53
C SER A 93 37.06 6.05 -40.92
N ALA A 94 35.88 5.71 -40.40
CA ALA A 94 34.86 6.66 -39.94
C ALA A 94 34.47 6.50 -38.45
N TYR A 95 35.17 5.66 -37.69
CA TYR A 95 35.05 5.67 -36.23
C TYR A 95 35.78 6.91 -35.68
N PRO A 96 35.09 7.90 -35.10
CA PRO A 96 35.78 9.04 -34.50
C PRO A 96 36.56 8.57 -33.28
N ASP A 97 37.77 9.09 -33.08
CA ASP A 97 38.59 8.86 -31.88
C ASP A 97 38.04 9.62 -30.64
N ARG A 98 36.73 9.80 -30.61
CA ARG A 98 35.97 10.35 -29.48
C ARG A 98 35.79 9.25 -28.45
N MET A 99 36.77 9.17 -27.56
CA MET A 99 36.50 8.84 -26.17
C MET A 99 35.20 9.55 -25.74
N ALA A 100 34.24 8.77 -25.22
CA ALA A 100 32.87 9.20 -24.92
C ALA A 100 31.97 9.57 -26.14
N THR A 101 31.69 8.61 -27.02
CA THR A 101 30.27 8.34 -27.33
C THR A 101 29.63 7.80 -26.05
N ALA A 102 29.19 8.71 -25.17
CA ALA A 102 28.69 8.35 -23.86
C ALA A 102 27.40 7.53 -23.98
N LEU A 103 27.33 6.40 -23.28
CA LEU A 103 26.08 5.65 -23.06
C LEU A 103 25.25 6.37 -21.97
N ALA A 104 24.95 7.63 -22.22
CA ALA A 104 24.09 8.45 -21.39
C ALA A 104 22.62 8.14 -21.71
N PRO A 105 21.74 8.00 -20.69
CA PRO A 105 20.30 7.95 -20.94
C PRO A 105 19.87 9.26 -21.63
N ARG A 106 19.02 9.14 -22.65
CA ARG A 106 18.57 10.31 -23.41
C ARG A 106 17.72 11.24 -22.53
N PRO A 107 17.61 12.56 -22.83
CA PRO A 107 16.86 13.50 -22.00
C PRO A 107 15.40 13.08 -21.77
N ASP A 108 14.75 12.49 -22.78
CA ASP A 108 13.41 11.91 -22.72
C ASP A 108 13.32 10.71 -21.76
N VAL A 109 14.36 9.87 -21.68
CA VAL A 109 14.42 8.76 -20.71
C VAL A 109 14.63 9.28 -19.28
N LEU A 110 15.49 10.29 -19.11
CA LEU A 110 15.68 10.95 -17.81
C LEU A 110 14.38 11.64 -17.34
N GLU A 111 13.66 12.28 -18.26
CA GLU A 111 12.35 12.86 -17.97
C GLU A 111 11.31 11.78 -17.65
N GLN A 112 11.27 10.66 -18.38
CA GLN A 112 10.36 9.55 -18.07
C GLN A 112 10.65 8.97 -16.69
N ARG A 113 11.91 8.67 -16.36
CA ARG A 113 12.29 8.16 -15.02
C ARG A 113 11.89 9.13 -13.91
N SER A 114 12.24 10.42 -14.03
CA SER A 114 11.86 11.41 -13.02
C SER A 114 10.34 11.59 -12.89
N ARG A 115 9.57 11.49 -14.00
CA ARG A 115 8.10 11.46 -13.98
C ARG A 115 7.56 10.20 -13.29
N GLU A 116 8.16 9.04 -13.48
CA GLU A 116 7.75 7.77 -12.86
C GLU A 116 8.11 7.72 -11.37
N GLU A 117 9.32 8.15 -10.99
CA GLU A 117 9.76 8.35 -9.61
C GLU A 117 8.87 9.36 -8.88
N ALA A 118 8.54 10.49 -9.51
CA ALA A 118 7.60 11.47 -8.96
C ALA A 118 6.19 10.87 -8.78
N ARG A 119 5.69 10.10 -9.75
CA ARG A 119 4.42 9.35 -9.62
C ARG A 119 4.46 8.29 -8.53
N GLN A 120 5.60 7.63 -8.29
CA GLN A 120 5.76 6.67 -7.21
C GLN A 120 5.83 7.37 -5.84
N ARG A 121 6.64 8.42 -5.71
CA ARG A 121 6.75 9.25 -4.51
C ARG A 121 5.42 9.91 -4.14
N ALA A 122 4.65 10.39 -5.12
CA ALA A 122 3.31 10.95 -4.92
C ALA A 122 2.31 9.88 -4.43
N ARG A 123 2.37 8.64 -4.95
CA ARG A 123 1.55 7.52 -4.45
C ARG A 123 1.90 7.16 -3.01
N HIS A 124 3.19 6.98 -2.69
CA HIS A 124 3.62 6.71 -1.32
C HIS A 124 3.25 7.85 -0.35
N ALA A 125 3.37 9.12 -0.77
CA ALA A 125 2.96 10.27 0.03
C ALA A 125 1.43 10.40 0.19
N ALA A 126 0.63 9.87 -0.74
CA ALA A 126 -0.82 9.78 -0.57
C ALA A 126 -1.18 8.74 0.50
N VAL A 127 -0.61 7.54 0.42
CA VAL A 127 -0.84 6.46 1.40
C VAL A 127 -0.30 6.82 2.80
N ALA A 128 0.79 7.59 2.88
CA ALA A 128 1.30 8.12 4.15
C ALA A 128 0.29 9.07 4.84
N ARG A 129 -0.40 9.94 4.08
CA ARG A 129 -1.46 10.80 4.62
C ARG A 129 -2.72 10.03 5.00
N GLU A 130 -3.08 9.02 4.21
CA GLU A 130 -4.20 8.12 4.51
C GLU A 130 -3.92 7.31 5.80
N ALA A 131 -2.70 6.77 5.94
CA ALA A 131 -2.23 6.13 7.17
C ALA A 131 -2.31 7.08 8.38
N GLN A 132 -1.84 8.31 8.23
CA GLN A 132 -1.89 9.31 9.29
C GLN A 132 -3.34 9.70 9.66
N ALA A 133 -4.22 9.91 8.67
CA ALA A 133 -5.64 10.23 8.93
C ALA A 133 -6.37 9.09 9.65
N ILE A 134 -6.14 7.84 9.24
CA ILE A 134 -6.69 6.65 9.91
C ILE A 134 -6.10 6.51 11.31
N TRP A 135 -4.80 6.78 11.51
CA TRP A 135 -4.17 6.77 12.82
C TRP A 135 -4.74 7.84 13.75
N GLU A 136 -4.90 9.07 13.27
CA GLU A 136 -5.46 10.20 14.03
C GLU A 136 -6.92 9.93 14.43
N TRP A 137 -7.72 9.34 13.53
CA TRP A 137 -9.11 8.93 13.77
C TRP A 137 -9.24 7.71 14.70
N ALA A 138 -8.28 6.77 14.65
CA ALA A 138 -8.30 5.57 15.47
C ALA A 138 -8.22 5.89 16.97
N ARG A 139 -8.93 5.12 17.79
CA ARG A 139 -8.97 5.30 19.26
C ARG A 139 -7.83 4.50 19.93
N PRO A 140 -7.36 4.88 21.13
CA PRO A 140 -6.47 4.01 21.91
C PRO A 140 -7.07 2.61 22.06
N VAL A 141 -6.25 1.56 22.03
CA VAL A 141 -6.72 0.18 22.17
C VAL A 141 -7.41 0.01 23.53
N GLY A 142 -8.66 -0.42 23.51
CA GLY A 142 -9.45 -0.64 24.71
C GLY A 142 -9.01 -1.89 25.47
N PRO A 143 -9.50 -2.09 26.71
CA PRO A 143 -9.29 -3.34 27.43
C PRO A 143 -9.80 -4.53 26.61
N GLU A 144 -9.22 -5.70 26.90
CA GLU A 144 -9.65 -7.00 26.37
C GLU A 144 -9.78 -7.08 24.84
N HIS A 145 -8.92 -6.36 24.08
CA HIS A 145 -8.91 -6.46 22.62
C HIS A 145 -8.68 -7.93 22.20
N PRO A 146 -9.60 -8.59 21.46
CA PRO A 146 -9.62 -10.06 21.35
C PRO A 146 -8.32 -10.67 20.83
N TYR A 147 -7.68 -10.02 19.84
CA TYR A 147 -6.36 -10.43 19.34
C TYR A 147 -5.27 -10.41 20.43
N LEU A 148 -5.22 -9.36 21.25
CA LEU A 148 -4.22 -9.21 22.31
C LEU A 148 -4.48 -10.21 23.44
N VAL A 149 -5.74 -10.40 23.84
CA VAL A 149 -6.14 -11.41 24.84
C VAL A 149 -5.68 -12.81 24.40
N ARG A 150 -6.01 -13.23 23.18
CA ARG A 150 -5.60 -14.54 22.63
C ARG A 150 -4.08 -14.68 22.47
N LYS A 151 -3.36 -13.57 22.30
CA LYS A 151 -1.88 -13.54 22.28
C LYS A 151 -1.27 -13.24 23.67
N HIS A 152 -2.06 -13.20 24.75
CA HIS A 152 -1.64 -12.90 26.13
C HIS A 152 -0.89 -11.56 26.31
N LEU A 153 -1.19 -10.59 25.43
CA LEU A 153 -0.58 -9.26 25.38
C LEU A 153 -1.51 -8.19 25.94
N GLU A 154 -0.91 -7.07 26.36
CA GLU A 154 -1.62 -5.90 26.87
C GLU A 154 -1.59 -4.76 25.84
N PRO A 155 -2.61 -3.87 25.84
CA PRO A 155 -2.57 -2.62 25.09
C PRO A 155 -1.33 -1.78 25.39
N VAL A 156 -0.74 -1.17 24.37
CA VAL A 156 0.36 -0.19 24.51
C VAL A 156 0.05 1.10 23.75
N PRO A 157 0.56 2.28 24.19
CA PRO A 157 0.24 3.57 23.55
C PRO A 157 0.67 3.71 22.08
N THR A 158 1.57 2.84 21.59
CA THR A 158 1.99 2.78 20.19
C THR A 158 1.06 1.94 19.30
N LEU A 159 -0.07 1.47 19.83
CA LEU A 159 -1.17 0.84 19.09
C LEU A 159 -2.47 1.65 19.23
N ARG A 160 -3.33 1.54 18.22
CA ARG A 160 -4.73 2.03 18.25
C ARG A 160 -5.68 0.95 17.73
N GLU A 161 -6.98 1.13 17.88
CA GLU A 161 -8.01 0.23 17.32
C GLU A 161 -9.08 0.99 16.52
N LEU A 162 -9.76 0.26 15.64
CA LEU A 162 -11.00 0.63 14.96
C LEU A 162 -11.90 -0.59 14.81
N GLU A 163 -13.20 -0.41 14.63
CA GLU A 163 -14.08 -1.46 14.11
C GLU A 163 -13.85 -1.64 12.60
N ALA A 164 -13.93 -2.88 12.11
CA ALA A 164 -13.79 -3.16 10.68
C ALA A 164 -14.74 -2.34 9.75
N PRO A 165 -16.00 -2.02 10.12
CA PRO A 165 -16.85 -1.11 9.34
C PRO A 165 -16.38 0.36 9.35
N GLU A 166 -15.80 0.86 10.43
CA GLU A 166 -15.21 2.20 10.49
C GLU A 166 -14.00 2.28 9.55
N LEU A 167 -13.12 1.29 9.64
CA LEU A 167 -11.93 1.15 8.81
C LEU A 167 -12.28 0.99 7.32
N HIS A 168 -13.33 0.24 6.99
CA HIS A 168 -13.86 0.16 5.63
C HIS A 168 -14.37 1.53 5.13
N ALA A 169 -15.09 2.29 5.98
CA ALA A 169 -15.62 3.60 5.61
C ALA A 169 -14.52 4.65 5.38
N LEU A 170 -13.39 4.57 6.10
CA LEU A 170 -12.22 5.42 5.91
C LEU A 170 -11.45 5.08 4.62
N LEU A 171 -11.24 3.79 4.34
CA LEU A 171 -10.49 3.30 3.17
C LEU A 171 -11.28 3.34 1.85
N GLY A 172 -12.61 3.32 1.91
CA GLY A 172 -13.48 3.15 0.74
C GLY A 172 -13.45 1.74 0.11
N TYR A 173 -12.52 0.88 0.54
CA TYR A 173 -12.45 -0.54 0.19
C TYR A 173 -12.48 -1.41 1.46
N VAL A 174 -12.78 -2.71 1.32
CA VAL A 174 -12.78 -3.66 2.45
C VAL A 174 -11.37 -4.21 2.63
N PRO A 175 -10.66 -3.95 3.74
CA PRO A 175 -9.36 -4.56 3.99
C PRO A 175 -9.52 -6.06 4.22
N ALA A 176 -8.60 -6.85 3.66
CA ALA A 176 -8.66 -8.30 3.68
C ALA A 176 -7.27 -8.92 3.88
N SER A 177 -7.27 -10.13 4.44
CA SER A 177 -6.14 -11.06 4.48
C SER A 177 -6.42 -12.16 3.46
N GLU A 178 -5.61 -12.24 2.40
CA GLU A 178 -5.89 -13.10 1.24
C GLU A 178 -7.29 -12.82 0.66
N ALA A 179 -8.21 -13.80 0.73
CA ALA A 179 -9.61 -13.66 0.30
C ALA A 179 -10.59 -13.30 1.43
N TRP A 180 -10.11 -13.15 2.68
CA TRP A 180 -10.95 -13.00 3.86
C TRP A 180 -10.96 -11.56 4.38
N PRO A 181 -12.11 -10.86 4.39
CA PRO A 181 -12.25 -9.56 5.05
C PRO A 181 -11.82 -9.57 6.52
N LEU A 182 -11.27 -8.46 6.99
CA LEU A 182 -11.07 -8.22 8.43
C LEU A 182 -12.43 -8.00 9.13
N THR A 183 -12.58 -8.44 10.38
CA THR A 183 -13.84 -8.31 11.15
C THR A 183 -13.63 -7.82 12.59
N GLY A 184 -14.72 -7.34 13.21
CA GLY A 184 -14.75 -6.93 14.61
C GLY A 184 -13.76 -5.81 14.94
N ARG A 185 -13.10 -5.91 16.11
CA ARG A 185 -12.05 -4.98 16.50
C ARG A 185 -10.75 -5.28 15.75
N VAL A 186 -10.22 -4.26 15.07
CA VAL A 186 -9.00 -4.29 14.28
C VAL A 186 -7.96 -3.37 14.92
N LEU A 187 -6.79 -3.95 15.28
CA LEU A 187 -5.62 -3.18 15.67
C LEU A 187 -5.06 -2.44 14.47
N VAL A 188 -4.75 -1.17 14.70
CA VAL A 188 -3.99 -0.30 13.81
C VAL A 188 -2.56 -0.22 14.33
N VAL A 189 -1.63 -0.83 13.60
CA VAL A 189 -0.19 -0.85 13.90
C VAL A 189 0.51 0.16 12.99
N PRO A 190 1.01 1.30 13.51
CA PRO A 190 1.60 2.35 12.70
C PRO A 190 3.03 2.00 12.27
N PHE A 191 3.36 2.26 11.00
CA PHE A 191 4.66 1.92 10.44
C PHE A 191 5.43 3.16 10.00
N TRP A 192 6.61 3.36 10.59
CA TRP A 192 7.39 4.60 10.51
C TRP A 192 8.64 4.43 9.66
N ILE A 193 8.99 5.44 8.86
CA ILE A 193 10.28 5.55 8.17
C ILE A 193 10.92 6.87 8.63
N GLY A 194 11.99 6.77 9.40
CA GLY A 194 12.53 7.91 10.14
C GLY A 194 11.50 8.40 11.16
N GLU A 195 11.08 9.66 11.03
CA GLU A 195 10.08 10.31 11.90
C GLU A 195 8.69 10.39 11.25
N ALA A 196 8.55 9.96 9.98
CA ALA A 196 7.30 10.04 9.24
C ALA A 196 6.56 8.69 9.23
N MET A 197 5.24 8.71 9.46
CA MET A 197 4.39 7.54 9.21
C MET A 197 4.31 7.27 7.70
N SER A 198 4.41 6.00 7.31
CA SER A 198 4.46 5.61 5.89
C SER A 198 3.35 4.65 5.46
N THR A 199 2.85 3.82 6.39
CA THR A 199 1.72 2.91 6.18
C THR A 199 1.20 2.39 7.52
N LEU A 200 0.16 1.56 7.47
CA LEU A 200 -0.39 0.81 8.60
C LEU A 200 -0.34 -0.70 8.29
N GLU A 201 -0.10 -1.51 9.31
CA GLU A 201 -0.56 -2.91 9.33
C GLU A 201 -1.85 -2.99 10.15
N LEU A 202 -2.78 -3.80 9.66
CA LEU A 202 -4.13 -3.93 10.19
C LEU A 202 -4.31 -5.39 10.65
N ILE A 203 -4.62 -5.62 11.91
CA ILE A 203 -4.70 -6.97 12.50
C ILE A 203 -6.03 -7.15 13.21
N ASP A 204 -6.87 -8.08 12.74
CA ASP A 204 -8.20 -8.30 13.33
C ASP A 204 -8.19 -9.25 14.54
N GLU A 205 -9.36 -9.41 15.17
CA GLU A 205 -9.62 -10.32 16.30
C GLU A 205 -9.09 -11.76 16.06
N TYR A 206 -9.27 -12.29 14.85
CA TYR A 206 -8.80 -13.61 14.43
C TYR A 206 -7.30 -13.62 14.04
N GLY A 207 -6.66 -12.46 14.00
CA GLY A 207 -5.25 -12.30 13.65
C GLY A 207 -4.98 -12.33 12.16
N ARG A 208 -6.03 -12.19 11.33
CA ARG A 208 -5.90 -11.96 9.89
C ARG A 208 -5.25 -10.59 9.69
N LYS A 209 -4.34 -10.49 8.72
CA LYS A 209 -3.51 -9.30 8.51
C LYS A 209 -3.77 -8.64 7.17
N SER A 210 -3.80 -7.31 7.17
CA SER A 210 -3.81 -6.49 5.95
C SER A 210 -2.83 -5.32 6.08
N SER A 211 -2.63 -4.57 5.00
CA SER A 211 -1.78 -3.38 4.97
C SER A 211 -2.27 -2.41 3.90
N LEU A 212 -1.98 -1.11 4.04
CA LEU A 212 -2.46 -0.13 3.05
C LEU A 212 -1.79 -0.33 1.69
N ALA A 213 -2.60 -0.39 0.64
CA ALA A 213 -2.14 -0.69 -0.71
C ALA A 213 -1.22 0.42 -1.25
N GLY A 214 0.00 0.07 -1.64
CA GLY A 214 1.01 1.03 -2.09
C GLY A 214 1.76 1.76 -0.97
N GLY A 215 1.52 1.42 0.30
CA GLY A 215 2.32 1.91 1.43
C GLY A 215 3.78 1.41 1.37
N LEU A 216 4.73 2.27 1.70
CA LEU A 216 6.15 1.93 1.62
C LEU A 216 6.59 1.20 2.90
N LYS A 217 6.84 -0.11 2.82
CA LYS A 217 7.41 -0.90 3.95
C LYS A 217 8.95 -0.94 4.01
N LYS A 218 9.67 -0.46 2.97
CA LYS A 218 11.14 -0.62 2.88
C LYS A 218 11.86 0.25 3.92
N GLY A 219 12.58 -0.37 4.85
CA GLY A 219 13.38 0.32 5.86
C GLY A 219 12.61 0.99 6.99
N GLY A 220 11.31 0.68 7.14
CA GLY A 220 10.50 1.17 8.26
C GLY A 220 10.30 0.14 9.37
N TYR A 221 9.69 0.56 10.47
CA TYR A 221 9.36 -0.31 11.61
C TYR A 221 8.18 0.23 12.44
N TRP A 222 7.60 -0.66 13.25
CA TRP A 222 6.81 -0.30 14.44
C TRP A 222 7.69 -0.42 15.70
N ILE A 223 7.33 0.26 16.80
CA ILE A 223 8.10 0.29 18.05
C ILE A 223 7.24 -0.02 19.28
N ALA A 224 7.76 -0.89 20.16
CA ALA A 224 7.33 -1.10 21.53
C ALA A 224 8.36 -0.48 22.50
N GLY A 225 7.86 0.24 23.52
CA GLY A 225 8.67 1.05 24.42
C GLY A 225 8.92 2.47 23.90
N ALA A 226 9.65 3.27 24.69
CA ALA A 226 10.10 4.60 24.26
C ALA A 226 11.24 4.48 23.21
N PRO A 227 11.37 5.43 22.26
CA PRO A 227 12.51 5.45 21.34
C PRO A 227 13.82 5.65 22.11
N PRO A 228 14.93 4.97 21.73
CA PRO A 228 16.17 5.03 22.51
C PRO A 228 16.78 6.44 22.50
N SER A 229 16.92 7.03 23.69
CA SER A 229 17.59 8.32 23.89
C SER A 229 19.11 8.16 23.85
N LYS A 230 19.82 9.16 23.30
CA LYS A 230 21.29 9.22 23.36
C LYS A 230 21.84 9.55 24.77
N ALA A 231 20.97 9.82 25.74
CA ALA A 231 21.34 10.24 27.09
C ALA A 231 21.17 9.14 28.16
N GLU A 232 20.64 7.97 27.79
CA GLU A 232 20.39 6.86 28.71
C GLU A 232 21.40 5.71 28.50
N PRO A 233 21.68 4.88 29.53
CA PRO A 233 22.55 3.72 29.39
C PRO A 233 21.99 2.75 28.34
N ALA A 234 22.88 2.20 27.51
CA ALA A 234 22.52 1.39 26.34
C ALA A 234 21.90 0.03 26.71
N SER A 235 20.59 0.02 27.01
CA SER A 235 19.81 -1.21 27.01
C SER A 235 19.79 -1.83 25.60
N PRO A 236 19.81 -3.17 25.47
CA PRO A 236 19.76 -3.82 24.16
C PRO A 236 18.51 -3.44 23.36
N ILE A 237 18.61 -3.42 22.03
CA ILE A 237 17.47 -3.20 21.14
C ILE A 237 17.10 -4.52 20.46
N LEU A 238 15.84 -4.91 20.64
CA LEU A 238 15.24 -6.09 20.04
C LEU A 238 14.66 -5.75 18.66
N ILE A 239 14.84 -6.64 17.67
CA ILE A 239 14.35 -6.43 16.30
C ILE A 239 13.73 -7.74 15.80
N GLY A 240 12.51 -7.74 15.28
CA GLY A 240 11.85 -8.98 14.79
C GLY A 240 10.83 -8.73 13.70
N GLU A 241 10.22 -9.79 13.18
CA GLU A 241 9.19 -9.67 12.12
C GLU A 241 7.84 -9.22 12.68
N GLY A 242 7.22 -10.01 13.57
CA GLY A 242 5.85 -9.80 14.04
C GLY A 242 5.71 -8.81 15.21
N MET A 243 4.68 -7.95 15.15
CA MET A 243 4.26 -7.07 16.26
C MET A 243 4.13 -7.84 17.59
N ALA A 244 3.40 -8.96 17.59
CA ALA A 244 3.21 -9.79 18.79
C ALA A 244 4.53 -10.40 19.30
N THR A 245 5.41 -10.86 18.40
CA THR A 245 6.75 -11.39 18.72
C THR A 245 7.58 -10.36 19.49
N VAL A 246 7.72 -9.14 18.95
CA VAL A 246 8.55 -8.11 19.55
C VAL A 246 7.91 -7.50 20.80
N LEU A 247 6.57 -7.36 20.84
CA LEU A 247 5.86 -6.87 22.02
C LEU A 247 5.94 -7.86 23.19
N SER A 248 5.95 -9.16 22.91
CA SER A 248 6.19 -10.20 23.94
C SER A 248 7.59 -10.13 24.52
N ALA A 249 8.59 -9.94 23.64
CA ALA A 249 9.98 -9.80 24.04
C ALA A 249 10.23 -8.48 24.80
N HIS A 250 9.58 -7.38 24.40
CA HIS A 250 9.55 -6.11 25.16
C HIS A 250 8.96 -6.33 26.57
N ARG A 251 7.76 -6.91 26.67
CA ARG A 251 7.09 -7.22 27.95
C ARG A 251 7.95 -8.10 28.87
N ALA A 252 8.71 -9.02 28.30
CA ALA A 252 9.58 -9.94 29.03
C ALA A 252 10.89 -9.31 29.55
N THR A 253 11.37 -8.23 28.92
CA THR A 253 12.73 -7.68 29.14
C THR A 253 12.75 -6.25 29.66
N GLY A 254 11.76 -5.43 29.29
CA GLY A 254 11.79 -3.97 29.40
C GLY A 254 12.53 -3.26 28.25
N TRP A 255 13.17 -4.03 27.35
CA TRP A 255 14.02 -3.50 26.29
C TRP A 255 13.21 -2.96 25.10
N VAL A 256 13.71 -1.93 24.42
CA VAL A 256 13.05 -1.36 23.23
C VAL A 256 12.99 -2.40 22.12
N ALA A 257 11.82 -2.58 21.49
CA ALA A 257 11.62 -3.63 20.51
C ALA A 257 10.96 -3.13 19.22
N LEU A 258 11.52 -3.53 18.07
CA LEU A 258 11.20 -2.99 16.74
C LEU A 258 10.68 -4.09 15.81
N ALA A 259 9.46 -3.94 15.30
CA ALA A 259 8.88 -4.89 14.33
C ALA A 259 9.06 -4.40 12.89
N SER A 260 9.67 -5.21 12.03
CA SER A 260 9.82 -4.92 10.60
C SER A 260 8.53 -5.17 9.79
N LEU A 261 7.57 -5.90 10.37
CA LEU A 261 6.30 -6.31 9.76
C LEU A 261 6.45 -7.01 8.39
N SER A 262 7.63 -7.60 8.16
CA SER A 262 7.97 -8.58 7.12
C SER A 262 9.42 -9.08 7.30
N SER A 263 9.65 -10.37 7.11
CA SER A 263 10.98 -10.99 7.00
C SER A 263 11.78 -10.44 5.81
N ALA A 264 11.11 -9.96 4.77
CA ALA A 264 11.77 -9.34 3.62
C ALA A 264 12.36 -7.95 3.91
N THR A 265 11.90 -7.26 4.96
CA THR A 265 12.43 -5.95 5.40
C THR A 265 13.36 -6.08 6.60
N LEU A 266 13.31 -7.18 7.36
CA LEU A 266 14.06 -7.41 8.59
C LEU A 266 15.58 -7.12 8.49
N PRO A 267 16.33 -7.56 7.45
CA PRO A 267 17.75 -7.21 7.32
C PRO A 267 18.02 -5.71 7.07
N GLN A 268 17.07 -5.00 6.45
CA GLN A 268 17.20 -3.56 6.19
C GLN A 268 16.95 -2.74 7.46
N VAL A 269 15.95 -3.14 8.26
CA VAL A 269 15.70 -2.55 9.57
C VAL A 269 16.91 -2.75 10.48
N ALA A 270 17.46 -3.97 10.54
CA ALA A 270 18.63 -4.25 11.38
C ALA A 270 19.88 -3.44 10.97
N ALA A 271 20.11 -3.24 9.67
CA ALA A 271 21.17 -2.36 9.18
C ALA A 271 20.96 -0.89 9.59
N ILE A 272 19.76 -0.34 9.40
CA ILE A 272 19.42 1.05 9.79
C ILE A 272 19.55 1.26 11.30
N VAL A 273 19.16 0.28 12.11
CA VAL A 273 19.28 0.36 13.57
C VAL A 273 20.75 0.31 14.01
N ARG A 274 21.59 -0.55 13.40
CA ARG A 274 23.05 -0.57 13.66
C ARG A 274 23.75 0.71 13.21
N GLU A 275 23.33 1.32 12.09
CA GLU A 275 23.85 2.62 11.64
C GLU A 275 23.50 3.75 12.62
N ARG A 276 22.26 3.77 13.14
CA ARG A 276 21.80 4.77 14.12
C ARG A 276 22.40 4.56 15.52
N PHE A 277 22.68 3.31 15.88
CA PHE A 277 23.18 2.90 17.20
C PHE A 277 24.38 1.93 17.08
N PRO A 278 25.58 2.43 16.72
CA PRO A 278 26.73 1.57 16.43
C PRO A 278 27.16 0.66 17.58
N ASP A 279 27.09 1.17 18.82
CA ASP A 279 27.65 0.54 20.02
C ASP A 279 26.61 -0.13 20.93
N VAL A 280 25.32 -0.09 20.57
CA VAL A 280 24.23 -0.70 21.37
C VAL A 280 24.11 -2.18 21.04
N GLU A 281 23.87 -3.03 22.03
CA GLU A 281 23.66 -4.46 21.76
C GLU A 281 22.34 -4.69 21.01
N LEU A 282 22.41 -5.41 19.89
CA LEU A 282 21.26 -5.69 19.03
C LEU A 282 20.92 -7.17 19.08
N VAL A 283 19.64 -7.50 19.17
CA VAL A 283 19.15 -8.89 19.13
C VAL A 283 18.08 -9.02 18.07
N VAL A 284 18.36 -9.81 17.03
CA VAL A 284 17.37 -10.19 16.03
C VAL A 284 16.60 -11.42 16.53
N LEU A 285 15.29 -11.22 16.75
CA LEU A 285 14.32 -12.27 17.05
C LEU A 285 13.93 -12.96 15.72
N GLY A 286 14.23 -14.25 15.60
CA GLY A 286 13.84 -15.06 14.46
C GLY A 286 12.73 -16.05 14.81
N ASP A 287 11.70 -16.09 13.96
CA ASP A 287 10.63 -17.08 14.02
C ASP A 287 11.10 -18.38 13.33
N LEU A 288 10.78 -19.54 13.91
CA LEU A 288 11.25 -20.83 13.41
C LEU A 288 10.64 -21.19 12.05
N GLY A 289 11.43 -21.85 11.19
CA GLY A 289 11.02 -22.22 9.83
C GLY A 289 11.35 -21.12 8.81
N PRO A 290 10.44 -20.70 7.92
CA PRO A 290 10.76 -19.80 6.80
C PRO A 290 11.38 -18.44 7.19
N GLY A 291 11.02 -17.90 8.37
CA GLY A 291 11.56 -16.63 8.86
C GLY A 291 13.04 -16.69 9.30
N GLU A 292 13.50 -17.86 9.76
CA GLU A 292 14.82 -18.03 10.37
C GLU A 292 15.97 -17.59 9.45
N ILE A 293 15.88 -17.90 8.15
CA ILE A 293 16.89 -17.53 7.15
C ILE A 293 17.06 -16.00 7.10
N LYS A 294 15.95 -15.25 7.16
CA LYS A 294 15.98 -13.78 7.10
C LYS A 294 16.40 -13.15 8.42
N ALA A 295 16.04 -13.76 9.55
CA ALA A 295 16.59 -13.37 10.85
C ALA A 295 18.11 -13.59 10.93
N ARG A 296 18.61 -14.71 10.38
CA ARG A 296 20.04 -15.05 10.31
C ARG A 296 20.81 -14.11 9.38
N GLU A 297 20.28 -13.80 8.19
CA GLU A 297 20.81 -12.76 7.30
C GLU A 297 20.87 -11.38 7.99
N ALA A 298 19.80 -10.99 8.68
CA ALA A 298 19.73 -9.71 9.40
C ALA A 298 20.75 -9.63 10.55
N ALA A 299 20.88 -10.69 11.35
CA ALA A 299 21.83 -10.76 12.45
C ALA A 299 23.29 -10.64 11.95
N GLN A 300 23.63 -11.37 10.89
CA GLN A 300 24.95 -11.30 10.26
C GLN A 300 25.25 -9.91 9.67
N ALA A 301 24.31 -9.33 8.91
CA ALA A 301 24.50 -8.03 8.26
C ALA A 301 24.61 -6.86 9.25
N SER A 302 23.92 -6.94 10.39
CA SER A 302 23.89 -5.88 11.42
C SER A 302 24.88 -6.10 12.57
N ARG A 303 25.63 -7.21 12.60
CA ARG A 303 26.44 -7.64 13.76
C ARG A 303 25.59 -7.67 15.04
N ALA A 304 24.49 -8.40 15.00
CA ALA A 304 23.55 -8.57 16.10
C ALA A 304 23.52 -10.04 16.56
N TYR A 305 23.14 -10.29 17.80
CA TYR A 305 22.83 -11.65 18.26
C TYR A 305 21.59 -12.18 17.53
N LEU A 306 21.61 -13.45 17.15
CA LEU A 306 20.40 -14.16 16.69
C LEU A 306 19.76 -14.86 17.88
N ALA A 307 18.53 -14.49 18.21
CA ALA A 307 17.71 -15.18 19.19
C ALA A 307 16.59 -15.96 18.49
N LEU A 308 16.45 -17.23 18.84
CA LEU A 308 15.36 -18.11 18.41
C LEU A 308 14.62 -18.63 19.67
N PRO A 309 13.29 -18.78 19.61
CA PRO A 309 12.51 -19.34 20.71
C PRO A 309 12.83 -20.83 20.89
N VAL A 310 12.52 -21.36 22.07
CA VAL A 310 12.79 -22.77 22.43
C VAL A 310 11.50 -23.39 22.95
N PHE A 311 11.17 -24.57 22.43
CA PHE A 311 9.94 -25.31 22.71
C PHE A 311 10.25 -26.76 23.07
N ALA A 312 9.31 -27.44 23.74
CA ALA A 312 9.30 -28.90 23.78
C ALA A 312 8.85 -29.47 22.43
N ASN A 313 9.35 -30.65 22.04
CA ASN A 313 9.12 -31.26 20.73
C ASN A 313 7.62 -31.50 20.41
N ASP A 314 6.84 -31.75 21.46
CA ASP A 314 5.41 -32.02 21.48
C ASP A 314 4.55 -30.79 21.75
N ALA A 315 5.13 -29.61 22.03
CA ALA A 315 4.39 -28.39 22.33
C ALA A 315 3.48 -27.95 21.17
N ARG A 316 2.23 -27.57 21.48
CA ARG A 316 1.23 -27.10 20.50
C ARG A 316 0.41 -25.94 21.05
N ILE A 317 -0.08 -25.08 20.15
CA ILE A 317 -1.11 -24.07 20.41
C ILE A 317 -2.13 -24.18 19.27
N ASP A 318 -3.42 -24.37 19.59
CA ASP A 318 -4.49 -24.60 18.59
C ASP A 318 -4.10 -25.66 17.52
N ASP A 319 -3.61 -26.82 18.00
CA ASP A 319 -3.02 -27.94 17.23
C ASP A 319 -1.80 -27.61 16.33
N LYS A 320 -1.33 -26.37 16.32
CA LYS A 320 -0.19 -25.93 15.51
C LYS A 320 1.13 -26.05 16.27
N VAL A 321 2.20 -26.29 15.53
CA VAL A 321 3.57 -26.16 16.04
C VAL A 321 3.84 -24.67 16.34
N PRO A 322 4.29 -24.31 17.54
CA PRO A 322 4.64 -22.93 17.87
C PRO A 322 5.93 -22.50 17.15
N THR A 323 6.03 -21.23 16.75
CA THR A 323 7.16 -20.74 15.95
C THR A 323 7.79 -19.44 16.44
N ASP A 324 7.07 -18.61 17.18
CA ASP A 324 7.53 -17.25 17.56
C ASP A 324 7.76 -17.06 19.08
N PHE A 325 8.41 -15.96 19.48
CA PHE A 325 8.63 -15.63 20.91
C PHE A 325 7.36 -15.29 21.69
N ASN A 326 6.24 -14.98 21.02
CA ASN A 326 4.96 -14.87 21.69
C ASN A 326 4.40 -16.26 22.03
N ASP A 327 4.44 -17.22 21.12
CA ASP A 327 4.05 -18.60 21.37
C ASP A 327 4.87 -19.18 22.56
N MET A 328 6.15 -18.81 22.64
CA MET A 328 7.01 -19.15 23.79
C MET A 328 6.54 -18.49 25.09
N ALA A 329 6.07 -17.23 25.05
CA ALA A 329 5.50 -16.57 26.21
C ALA A 329 4.16 -17.19 26.65
N VAL A 330 3.32 -17.63 25.72
CA VAL A 330 2.06 -18.35 26.00
C VAL A 330 2.34 -19.71 26.65
N LEU A 331 3.28 -20.48 26.10
CA LEU A 331 3.61 -21.83 26.57
C LEU A 331 4.50 -21.89 27.82
N SER A 332 5.30 -20.86 28.10
CA SER A 332 6.35 -20.91 29.14
C SER A 332 6.48 -19.63 29.98
N SER A 333 5.54 -18.69 29.87
CA SER A 333 5.53 -17.35 30.48
C SER A 333 6.56 -16.36 29.92
N PHE A 334 6.23 -15.07 30.05
CA PHE A 334 7.14 -13.96 29.73
C PHE A 334 8.46 -14.02 30.50
N SER A 335 8.51 -14.61 31.71
CA SER A 335 9.78 -14.74 32.44
C SER A 335 10.79 -15.57 31.65
N ARG A 336 10.39 -16.73 31.12
CA ARG A 336 11.30 -17.61 30.36
C ARG A 336 11.78 -16.98 29.05
N VAL A 337 10.96 -16.16 28.41
CA VAL A 337 11.38 -15.35 27.25
C VAL A 337 12.43 -14.32 27.68
N GLY A 338 12.22 -13.65 28.82
CA GLY A 338 13.16 -12.68 29.36
C GLY A 338 14.50 -13.32 29.77
N ASP A 339 14.45 -14.46 30.45
CA ASP A 339 15.61 -15.25 30.84
C ASP A 339 16.42 -15.67 29.61
N ARG A 340 15.75 -16.16 28.56
CA ARG A 340 16.38 -16.57 27.29
C ARG A 340 17.04 -15.41 26.56
N LEU A 341 16.44 -14.22 26.55
CA LEU A 341 17.00 -13.05 25.89
C LEU A 341 18.18 -12.45 26.68
N ARG A 342 18.09 -12.42 28.02
CA ARG A 342 19.20 -12.03 28.92
C ARG A 342 20.36 -13.03 28.85
N GLU A 343 20.07 -14.32 28.76
CA GLU A 343 21.06 -15.38 28.53
C GLU A 343 21.85 -15.12 27.24
N ILE A 344 21.16 -14.82 26.14
CA ILE A 344 21.79 -14.61 24.82
C ILE A 344 22.67 -13.35 24.81
N VAL A 345 22.24 -12.25 25.41
CA VAL A 345 23.07 -11.03 25.48
C VAL A 345 24.22 -11.21 26.46
N TYR A 346 23.93 -11.51 27.73
CA TYR A 346 24.94 -11.36 28.78
C TYR A 346 25.94 -12.51 28.89
N ARG A 347 25.61 -13.74 28.44
CA ARG A 347 26.59 -14.84 28.41
C ARG A 347 27.77 -14.56 27.48
N HIS A 348 27.60 -13.71 26.46
CA HIS A 348 28.69 -13.28 25.58
C HIS A 348 29.46 -12.06 26.12
N SER A 349 29.04 -11.49 27.26
CA SER A 349 29.67 -10.33 27.89
C SER A 349 30.55 -10.66 29.12
N GLU A 350 30.47 -11.89 29.65
CA GLU A 350 31.36 -12.32 30.73
C GLU A 350 32.79 -12.56 30.19
N PRO A 351 33.84 -11.99 30.82
CA PRO A 351 35.21 -12.28 30.45
C PRO A 351 35.56 -13.71 30.86
N VAL A 352 35.86 -14.56 29.87
CA VAL A 352 36.31 -15.94 30.09
C VAL A 352 37.60 -15.91 30.93
N GLN A 353 37.49 -16.29 32.21
CA GLN A 353 38.67 -16.56 33.03
C GLN A 353 39.39 -17.78 32.42
N PRO A 354 40.72 -17.73 32.21
CA PRO A 354 41.45 -18.86 31.64
C PRO A 354 41.44 -20.04 32.62
N ALA A 355 40.66 -21.07 32.30
CA ALA A 355 40.64 -22.30 33.07
C ALA A 355 42.03 -22.94 33.07
N ALA A 356 42.54 -23.28 34.26
CA ALA A 356 43.89 -23.78 34.44
C ALA A 356 44.09 -25.19 33.84
N HIS A 357 45.35 -25.48 33.54
CA HIS A 357 45.88 -26.71 32.95
C HIS A 357 45.23 -28.02 33.45
N LEU A 358 44.91 -28.90 32.50
CA LEU A 358 44.97 -30.36 32.66
C LEU A 358 45.61 -30.97 31.40
N GLU A 359 46.20 -32.15 31.56
CA GLU A 359 47.37 -32.57 30.77
C GLU A 359 47.08 -33.34 29.46
N ILE A 360 48.12 -33.51 28.66
CA ILE A 360 48.11 -34.11 27.32
C ILE A 360 48.23 -35.64 27.40
N GLY A 361 47.43 -36.36 26.61
CA GLY A 361 47.61 -37.77 26.27
C GLY A 361 47.75 -37.95 24.75
N GLU A 362 48.54 -38.93 24.31
CA GLU A 362 49.11 -38.99 22.95
C GLU A 362 48.18 -39.55 21.85
N VAL A 363 48.57 -39.31 20.60
CA VAL A 363 47.94 -39.79 19.35
C VAL A 363 48.85 -40.85 18.69
N PRO A 364 48.30 -41.88 18.02
CA PRO A 364 48.40 -41.90 16.55
C PRO A 364 47.19 -42.57 15.85
N GLY A 365 46.94 -42.38 14.55
CA GLY A 365 47.62 -41.52 13.58
C GLY A 365 47.01 -41.61 12.16
N GLU A 366 47.23 -40.55 11.38
CA GLU A 366 47.18 -40.38 9.91
C GLU A 366 46.33 -41.31 9.00
N ARG A 367 45.53 -40.67 8.12
CA ARG A 367 45.94 -40.41 6.73
C ARG A 367 45.14 -39.29 6.07
N ARG A 368 45.82 -38.49 5.24
CA ARG A 368 45.24 -37.60 4.22
C ARG A 368 45.38 -38.27 2.86
N GLU A 369 44.44 -38.02 1.95
CA GLU A 369 44.77 -37.84 0.53
C GLU A 369 43.66 -37.04 -0.19
N GLU A 370 44.06 -36.23 -1.15
CA GLU A 370 43.18 -35.41 -2.00
C GLU A 370 43.17 -36.01 -3.42
N VAL A 371 42.02 -36.11 -4.07
CA VAL A 371 41.94 -36.42 -5.51
C VAL A 371 40.96 -35.50 -6.22
N MET A 372 41.38 -34.96 -7.36
CA MET A 372 40.73 -33.89 -8.09
C MET A 372 39.94 -34.38 -9.33
N SER A 373 38.70 -33.91 -9.45
CA SER A 373 38.09 -33.40 -10.69
C SER A 373 37.81 -34.29 -11.93
N ASN A 374 36.79 -33.87 -12.70
CA ASN A 374 36.62 -34.00 -14.15
C ASN A 374 36.30 -35.38 -14.80
N VAL A 375 35.06 -35.48 -15.30
CA VAL A 375 34.78 -35.83 -16.72
C VAL A 375 33.72 -34.87 -17.26
N LYS A 376 33.81 -34.45 -18.53
CA LYS A 376 32.88 -33.48 -19.17
C LYS A 376 32.60 -33.85 -20.63
N GLU A 377 31.36 -33.64 -21.07
CA GLU A 377 30.92 -33.38 -22.48
C GLU A 377 31.36 -34.32 -23.63
N LYS A 378 30.39 -35.10 -24.15
CA LYS A 378 29.84 -35.13 -25.54
C LYS A 378 28.99 -36.42 -25.73
N LEU A 379 28.00 -36.53 -26.61
CA LEU A 379 27.74 -35.89 -27.92
C LEU A 379 26.38 -35.15 -28.00
N VAL A 380 26.09 -34.56 -29.16
CA VAL A 380 24.95 -33.64 -29.42
C VAL A 380 24.29 -33.96 -30.77
N THR A 381 22.94 -33.95 -30.81
CA THR A 381 22.06 -34.04 -32.00
C THR A 381 22.15 -35.34 -32.84
N GLU A 382 21.16 -35.74 -33.66
CA GLU A 382 20.02 -34.99 -34.24
C GLU A 382 18.77 -35.88 -34.48
N ALA A 383 17.74 -35.30 -35.14
CA ALA A 383 16.60 -35.91 -35.85
C ALA A 383 15.24 -36.14 -35.12
N GLN A 384 14.30 -35.25 -35.47
CA GLN A 384 12.93 -35.51 -35.96
C GLN A 384 11.78 -36.01 -35.04
N GLU A 385 10.78 -35.12 -34.95
CA GLU A 385 9.31 -35.28 -34.80
C GLU A 385 8.67 -36.01 -33.59
N PRO A 386 7.55 -35.48 -33.05
CA PRO A 386 6.85 -36.07 -31.92
C PRO A 386 5.66 -36.95 -32.30
N SER A 387 5.61 -38.20 -31.82
CA SER A 387 4.32 -38.89 -31.69
C SER A 387 4.26 -40.04 -30.69
N ARG A 388 3.39 -39.84 -29.67
CA ARG A 388 2.40 -40.80 -29.15
C ARG A 388 2.95 -42.03 -28.38
N ARG A 389 2.25 -42.62 -27.41
CA ARG A 389 1.07 -42.25 -26.57
C ARG A 389 0.95 -43.37 -25.54
N ARG A 390 0.54 -43.07 -24.30
CA ARG A 390 -0.36 -43.97 -23.53
C ARG A 390 -1.06 -43.27 -22.35
N ALA A 391 -2.07 -42.48 -22.70
CA ALA A 391 -3.22 -42.29 -21.81
C ALA A 391 -4.21 -43.46 -22.00
N SER A 392 -4.95 -43.81 -20.95
CA SER A 392 -6.06 -44.76 -20.96
C SER A 392 -7.34 -43.97 -20.63
N LYS A 393 -8.30 -43.82 -21.56
CA LYS A 393 -9.43 -44.75 -21.84
C LYS A 393 -10.38 -44.86 -20.62
N ARG A 394 -11.70 -44.62 -20.71
CA ARG A 394 -12.66 -44.36 -21.82
C ARG A 394 -13.69 -43.29 -21.35
N GLY A 395 -14.58 -42.70 -22.15
CA GLY A 395 -14.83 -42.75 -23.60
C GLY A 395 -16.32 -42.48 -23.92
N GLU A 396 -16.60 -41.56 -24.86
CA GLU A 396 -17.95 -41.20 -25.35
C GLU A 396 -18.62 -42.34 -26.15
N PRO A 397 -19.98 -42.36 -26.24
CA PRO A 397 -20.64 -41.70 -27.38
C PRO A 397 -22.07 -41.13 -27.17
N LYS A 398 -22.43 -40.27 -28.14
CA LYS A 398 -23.79 -39.97 -28.69
C LYS A 398 -24.76 -39.01 -27.97
N GLN A 399 -25.22 -38.06 -28.77
CA GLN A 399 -26.52 -37.37 -28.64
C GLN A 399 -27.67 -38.36 -28.84
N VAL A 400 -28.75 -38.21 -28.04
CA VAL A 400 -30.10 -38.71 -28.32
C VAL A 400 -31.11 -37.65 -27.83
N THR A 401 -32.24 -37.52 -28.51
CA THR A 401 -33.32 -36.56 -28.21
C THR A 401 -34.22 -36.99 -27.05
N PRO A 402 -34.88 -36.04 -26.35
CA PRO A 402 -36.15 -36.29 -25.68
C PRO A 402 -37.28 -36.48 -26.74
N PRO A 403 -38.26 -37.37 -26.52
CA PRO A 403 -39.40 -37.57 -27.43
C PRO A 403 -40.58 -36.60 -27.18
N GLU A 404 -41.67 -36.83 -27.90
CA GLU A 404 -42.78 -35.91 -28.17
C GLU A 404 -44.03 -36.12 -27.26
N SER A 405 -44.94 -35.14 -27.34
CA SER A 405 -46.30 -35.00 -26.77
C SER A 405 -47.27 -36.19 -27.06
N PRO A 406 -48.55 -36.21 -26.59
CA PRO A 406 -49.64 -35.40 -27.19
C PRO A 406 -50.78 -34.98 -26.19
N PRO A 407 -52.11 -34.79 -26.51
CA PRO A 407 -52.96 -33.67 -26.01
C PRO A 407 -54.12 -34.25 -25.12
N PRO A 408 -55.44 -33.87 -25.11
CA PRO A 408 -56.30 -32.82 -25.73
C PRO A 408 -57.13 -31.97 -24.69
N ALA A 409 -58.20 -31.21 -25.00
CA ALA A 409 -58.44 -30.13 -25.98
C ALA A 409 -59.77 -29.39 -25.65
N ALA A 410 -60.06 -28.26 -26.35
CA ALA A 410 -61.38 -27.58 -26.54
C ALA A 410 -62.24 -27.11 -25.33
N ALA A 411 -62.34 -25.77 -25.14
CA ALA A 411 -63.48 -24.86 -25.46
C ALA A 411 -64.96 -25.35 -25.32
N PRO A 412 -66.02 -24.48 -25.23
CA PRO A 412 -66.11 -23.07 -25.71
C PRO A 412 -67.01 -22.06 -24.90
N VAL A 413 -67.19 -20.83 -25.47
CA VAL A 413 -68.21 -19.75 -25.22
C VAL A 413 -68.32 -19.11 -23.80
N THR A 414 -68.83 -17.88 -23.60
CA THR A 414 -69.60 -16.93 -24.47
C THR A 414 -69.25 -15.42 -24.26
N THR A 415 -68.90 -14.72 -25.34
CA THR A 415 -69.46 -13.44 -25.90
C THR A 415 -69.88 -12.22 -25.03
N GLU A 416 -69.22 -11.06 -25.28
CA GLU A 416 -69.74 -9.71 -25.73
C GLU A 416 -70.94 -8.99 -25.04
N PRO A 417 -71.27 -7.69 -25.34
CA PRO A 417 -70.62 -6.65 -26.21
C PRO A 417 -69.97 -5.48 -25.40
N ALA A 418 -69.18 -4.53 -25.94
CA ALA A 418 -69.39 -3.48 -26.97
C ALA A 418 -70.42 -2.37 -26.54
N ALA A 419 -70.30 -1.07 -26.87
CA ALA A 419 -69.39 -0.34 -27.78
C ALA A 419 -69.35 1.20 -27.51
N THR A 420 -68.71 1.93 -28.43
CA THR A 420 -68.95 3.34 -28.86
C THR A 420 -68.35 4.56 -28.14
N VAL A 421 -67.86 5.48 -28.99
CA VAL A 421 -67.37 6.85 -28.75
C VAL A 421 -68.48 7.88 -29.03
N ALA A 422 -68.57 8.97 -28.26
CA ALA A 422 -69.07 10.28 -28.72
C ALA A 422 -68.71 11.43 -27.73
N PRO A 423 -68.61 12.71 -28.15
CA PRO A 423 -68.13 13.82 -27.31
C PRO A 423 -69.11 15.03 -27.16
N ALA A 424 -68.56 16.15 -26.62
CA ALA A 424 -69.06 17.55 -26.60
C ALA A 424 -69.92 18.01 -25.40
N GLY A 425 -69.74 19.28 -24.99
CA GLY A 425 -70.53 19.95 -23.94
C GLY A 425 -69.75 20.93 -23.04
N GLU A 426 -69.56 22.17 -23.50
CA GLU A 426 -69.06 23.35 -22.75
C GLU A 426 -70.07 23.85 -21.66
N PRO A 427 -69.74 24.81 -20.74
CA PRO A 427 -68.70 25.84 -20.83
C PRO A 427 -67.88 26.21 -19.57
N SER A 428 -66.92 27.12 -19.81
CA SER A 428 -65.99 27.81 -18.91
C SER A 428 -66.60 28.68 -17.79
N ALA A 429 -65.89 28.77 -16.66
CA ALA A 429 -65.75 30.02 -15.88
C ALA A 429 -64.44 30.03 -15.04
N ALA A 430 -63.99 31.24 -14.67
CA ALA A 430 -62.92 31.55 -13.70
C ALA A 430 -61.47 31.13 -14.03
N THR A 431 -60.72 32.07 -14.64
CA THR A 431 -59.27 32.01 -14.87
C THR A 431 -58.45 32.16 -13.58
N ALA A 432 -57.42 31.33 -13.41
CA ALA A 432 -56.29 31.61 -12.51
C ALA A 432 -54.99 31.04 -13.11
N VAL A 433 -54.04 31.90 -13.49
CA VAL A 433 -52.79 31.49 -14.13
C VAL A 433 -51.75 31.12 -13.07
N THR A 434 -51.69 29.84 -12.69
CA THR A 434 -50.56 29.30 -11.94
C THR A 434 -49.38 29.06 -12.88
N SER A 435 -48.41 29.97 -12.84
CA SER A 435 -47.17 29.86 -13.59
C SER A 435 -46.39 28.58 -13.21
N ARG A 436 -45.69 28.01 -14.19
CA ARG A 436 -44.73 26.93 -13.92
C ARG A 436 -43.67 27.45 -12.94
N GLN A 437 -43.65 26.93 -11.73
CA GLN A 437 -42.62 27.24 -10.75
C GLN A 437 -41.28 26.69 -11.24
N PHE A 438 -40.44 27.58 -11.78
CA PHE A 438 -39.01 27.32 -11.84
C PHE A 438 -38.49 27.17 -10.41
N ALA A 439 -37.51 26.28 -10.21
CA ALA A 439 -36.83 26.16 -8.92
C ALA A 439 -36.25 27.53 -8.51
N PRO A 440 -36.28 27.89 -7.21
CA PRO A 440 -35.84 29.21 -6.75
C PRO A 440 -34.39 29.43 -7.15
N THR A 441 -34.18 30.38 -8.06
CA THR A 441 -32.84 30.87 -8.41
C THR A 441 -32.24 31.49 -7.17
N ARG A 442 -31.10 30.96 -6.71
CA ARG A 442 -30.34 31.60 -5.62
C ARG A 442 -30.05 33.06 -5.97
N PRO A 443 -30.02 33.96 -4.98
CA PRO A 443 -29.54 35.32 -5.21
C PRO A 443 -28.15 35.32 -5.87
N PRO A 444 -27.81 36.33 -6.68
CA PRO A 444 -26.48 36.44 -7.25
C PRO A 444 -25.43 36.57 -6.15
N VAL A 445 -24.26 35.97 -6.37
CA VAL A 445 -23.13 36.10 -5.44
C VAL A 445 -22.63 37.55 -5.45
N GLY A 446 -22.68 38.20 -4.30
CA GLY A 446 -22.28 39.59 -4.10
C GLY A 446 -20.80 39.75 -3.76
N GLU A 447 -20.46 40.82 -3.06
CA GLU A 447 -19.08 41.15 -2.68
C GLU A 447 -18.58 40.40 -1.45
N PRO A 448 -17.24 40.38 -1.18
CA PRO A 448 -16.70 39.76 0.03
C PRO A 448 -17.25 40.47 1.28
N LEU A 449 -17.66 39.68 2.27
CA LEU A 449 -18.25 40.20 3.51
C LEU A 449 -17.27 41.01 4.36
N PHE A 450 -15.97 40.78 4.17
CA PHE A 450 -14.84 41.50 4.78
C PHE A 450 -13.56 41.20 3.97
N ALA A 451 -12.48 41.94 4.20
CA ALA A 451 -11.22 41.74 3.49
C ALA A 451 -10.33 40.68 4.17
N VAL A 452 -9.45 40.04 3.37
CA VAL A 452 -8.44 39.09 3.89
C VAL A 452 -7.47 39.77 4.88
N ALA A 453 -7.31 41.10 4.80
CA ALA A 453 -6.50 41.87 5.73
C ALA A 453 -7.12 41.95 7.14
N ASP A 454 -8.45 41.81 7.26
CA ASP A 454 -9.18 41.91 8.52
C ASP A 454 -9.11 40.59 9.33
N VAL A 455 -8.63 39.50 8.71
CA VAL A 455 -8.36 38.24 9.41
C VAL A 455 -7.07 38.39 10.24
N PRO A 456 -7.09 38.10 11.56
CA PRO A 456 -5.92 38.20 12.42
C PRO A 456 -4.69 37.48 11.87
N ASN A 457 -3.51 38.10 12.04
CA ASN A 457 -2.25 37.58 11.50
C ASN A 457 -1.95 36.15 11.97
N GLU A 458 -2.28 35.84 13.22
CA GLU A 458 -2.13 34.50 13.83
C GLU A 458 -3.00 33.45 13.12
N VAL A 459 -4.26 33.77 12.82
CA VAL A 459 -5.19 32.88 12.10
C VAL A 459 -4.72 32.66 10.66
N ARG A 460 -4.16 33.69 10.02
CA ARG A 460 -3.56 33.57 8.68
C ARG A 460 -2.28 32.73 8.67
N ALA A 461 -1.38 32.94 9.63
CA ALA A 461 -0.16 32.15 9.78
C ALA A 461 -0.47 30.68 10.12
N LEU A 462 -1.48 30.42 10.95
CA LEU A 462 -1.96 29.08 11.29
C LEU A 462 -2.51 28.34 10.06
N ALA A 463 -3.19 29.05 9.14
CA ALA A 463 -3.60 28.50 7.86
C ALA A 463 -2.40 28.15 6.97
N GLU A 464 -1.39 29.02 6.86
CA GLU A 464 -0.16 28.71 6.09
C GLU A 464 0.63 27.54 6.69
N HIS A 465 0.62 27.38 8.01
CA HIS A 465 1.23 26.23 8.69
C HIS A 465 0.48 24.92 8.42
N ARG A 466 -0.87 24.93 8.44
CA ARG A 466 -1.70 23.74 8.18
C ARG A 466 -1.76 23.34 6.70
N PHE A 467 -1.93 24.30 5.80
CA PHE A 467 -2.22 24.05 4.37
C PHE A 467 -1.04 24.34 3.43
N GLY A 468 0.05 24.94 3.94
CA GLY A 468 1.31 25.15 3.25
C GLY A 468 1.39 26.46 2.45
N SER A 469 2.50 27.19 2.62
CA SER A 469 2.80 28.42 1.87
C SER A 469 3.46 28.12 0.50
N PRO A 470 3.26 28.94 -0.55
CA PRO A 470 2.32 30.06 -0.63
C PRO A 470 0.86 29.57 -0.65
N LEU A 471 0.03 30.19 0.17
CA LEU A 471 -1.39 29.85 0.32
C LEU A 471 -2.28 30.95 -0.28
N ARG A 472 -3.25 30.57 -1.13
CA ARG A 472 -4.27 31.51 -1.58
C ARG A 472 -5.31 31.69 -0.48
N MET A 473 -5.42 32.91 0.04
CA MET A 473 -6.39 33.28 1.07
C MET A 473 -7.59 34.02 0.46
N ALA A 474 -8.79 33.72 0.94
CA ALA A 474 -10.03 34.39 0.54
C ALA A 474 -11.00 34.50 1.72
N THR A 475 -11.99 35.39 1.58
CA THR A 475 -13.10 35.58 2.50
C THR A 475 -14.42 35.17 1.83
N PRO A 476 -15.47 34.81 2.60
CA PRO A 476 -16.78 34.52 2.07
C PRO A 476 -17.39 35.74 1.37
N ARG A 477 -18.24 35.48 0.37
CA ARG A 477 -19.04 36.50 -0.33
C ARG A 477 -20.50 36.44 0.13
N GLU A 478 -21.19 37.56 0.01
CA GLU A 478 -22.65 37.62 0.14
C GLU A 478 -23.31 36.61 -0.83
N ASN A 479 -24.26 35.81 -0.33
CA ASN A 479 -24.90 34.71 -1.07
C ASN A 479 -23.89 33.66 -1.61
N GLY A 480 -22.68 33.64 -1.08
CA GLY A 480 -21.54 32.87 -1.58
C GLY A 480 -21.58 31.37 -1.24
N GLY A 481 -20.83 30.61 -2.04
CA GLY A 481 -20.69 29.17 -1.91
C GLY A 481 -21.62 28.37 -2.84
N PRO A 482 -21.87 27.07 -2.58
CA PRO A 482 -21.44 26.34 -1.39
C PRO A 482 -19.92 26.07 -1.40
N TYR A 483 -19.23 26.59 -0.38
CA TYR A 483 -17.84 26.25 -0.09
C TYR A 483 -17.82 24.82 0.46
N ARG A 484 -16.83 24.01 0.05
CA ARG A 484 -16.77 22.56 0.31
C ARG A 484 -15.33 22.10 0.46
N GLY A 485 -15.08 21.27 1.47
CA GLY A 485 -13.77 20.69 1.72
C GLY A 485 -13.49 20.44 3.20
N GLU A 486 -12.24 20.09 3.49
CA GLU A 486 -11.74 19.90 4.85
C GLU A 486 -11.73 21.24 5.60
N VAL A 487 -12.08 21.21 6.89
CA VAL A 487 -12.00 22.38 7.78
C VAL A 487 -10.98 22.21 8.89
N PHE A 488 -10.36 23.33 9.26
CA PHE A 488 -9.59 23.52 10.47
C PHE A 488 -10.33 24.54 11.34
N ASN A 489 -10.61 24.17 12.58
CA ASN A 489 -11.43 24.92 13.52
C ASN A 489 -10.58 25.72 14.50
N THR A 490 -10.98 26.96 14.76
CA THR A 490 -10.40 27.83 15.80
C THR A 490 -11.50 28.41 16.67
N GLU A 491 -11.15 29.20 17.68
CA GLU A 491 -12.13 29.83 18.57
C GLU A 491 -13.10 30.75 17.82
N HIS A 492 -12.62 31.50 16.83
CA HIS A 492 -13.40 32.55 16.14
C HIS A 492 -13.58 32.33 14.63
N TYR A 493 -12.79 31.47 14.01
CA TYR A 493 -12.85 31.17 12.56
C TYR A 493 -12.87 29.67 12.27
N LEU A 494 -13.65 29.30 11.25
CA LEU A 494 -13.56 28.03 10.56
C LEU A 494 -12.78 28.25 9.25
N ILE A 495 -11.61 27.63 9.11
CA ILE A 495 -10.72 27.76 7.96
C ILE A 495 -10.97 26.56 7.05
N GLN A 496 -11.57 26.76 5.87
CA GLN A 496 -11.90 25.67 4.94
C GLN A 496 -10.95 25.67 3.73
N GLU A 497 -10.29 24.53 3.44
CA GLU A 497 -9.63 24.36 2.13
C GLU A 497 -10.69 24.05 1.07
N VAL A 498 -10.84 24.95 0.09
CA VAL A 498 -11.85 24.84 -0.98
C VAL A 498 -11.28 24.37 -2.32
N ALA A 499 -9.94 24.44 -2.45
CA ALA A 499 -9.14 23.86 -3.52
C ALA A 499 -7.68 23.78 -3.04
N THR A 500 -6.85 22.97 -3.70
CA THR A 500 -5.43 22.78 -3.34
C THR A 500 -4.71 24.12 -3.09
N ARG A 501 -4.24 24.33 -1.84
CA ARG A 501 -3.61 25.59 -1.37
C ARG A 501 -4.50 26.83 -1.53
N SER A 502 -5.82 26.69 -1.35
CA SER A 502 -6.78 27.79 -1.39
C SER A 502 -7.77 27.66 -0.23
N VAL A 503 -7.69 28.58 0.73
CA VAL A 503 -8.56 28.59 1.92
C VAL A 503 -9.56 29.74 1.92
N VAL A 504 -10.71 29.50 2.55
CA VAL A 504 -11.69 30.54 2.91
C VAL A 504 -11.80 30.62 4.43
N PHE A 505 -11.71 31.83 4.98
CA PHE A 505 -11.87 32.09 6.41
C PHE A 505 -13.32 32.45 6.71
N HIS A 506 -14.04 31.61 7.44
CA HIS A 506 -15.44 31.85 7.80
C HIS A 506 -15.55 32.26 9.29
N PRO A 507 -16.06 33.46 9.62
CA PRO A 507 -16.26 33.86 11.02
C PRO A 507 -17.34 33.00 11.68
N LYS A 508 -17.10 32.57 12.92
CA LYS A 508 -18.00 31.67 13.66
C LYS A 508 -19.16 32.39 14.36
N ALA A 509 -19.05 33.70 14.58
CA ALA A 509 -19.97 34.51 15.37
C ALA A 509 -21.45 34.52 14.89
N GLN A 510 -21.72 34.07 13.65
CA GLN A 510 -23.06 33.98 13.06
C GLN A 510 -23.34 32.59 12.44
N MET A 511 -22.56 31.55 12.78
CA MET A 511 -22.70 30.22 12.16
C MET A 511 -23.94 29.44 12.62
N GLU A 512 -24.86 29.20 11.69
CA GLU A 512 -25.96 28.27 11.86
C GLU A 512 -25.51 26.84 11.51
N PHE A 513 -25.09 26.08 12.51
CA PHE A 513 -24.89 24.63 12.37
C PHE A 513 -26.25 23.92 12.27
N VAL A 514 -26.54 23.29 11.13
CA VAL A 514 -27.85 22.69 10.82
C VAL A 514 -28.17 21.39 11.58
N SER A 515 -27.33 21.01 12.54
CA SER A 515 -27.57 19.86 13.42
C SER A 515 -26.83 20.03 14.75
N GLU A 516 -27.45 19.56 15.82
CA GLU A 516 -26.87 19.58 17.17
C GLU A 516 -25.53 18.83 17.24
N ARG A 517 -25.38 17.75 16.46
CA ARG A 517 -24.10 17.02 16.35
C ARG A 517 -22.98 17.90 15.81
N LEU A 518 -23.22 18.71 14.77
CA LEU A 518 -22.19 19.61 14.24
C LEU A 518 -21.87 20.74 15.20
N ARG A 519 -22.88 21.27 15.90
CA ARG A 519 -22.69 22.28 16.95
C ARG A 519 -21.83 21.72 18.10
N TRP A 520 -22.16 20.53 18.61
CA TRP A 520 -21.37 19.85 19.62
C TRP A 520 -19.93 19.56 19.15
N MET A 521 -19.75 19.14 17.89
CA MET A 521 -18.41 18.96 17.32
C MET A 521 -17.63 20.28 17.20
N ASP A 522 -18.31 21.42 17.04
CA ASP A 522 -17.65 22.73 17.07
C ASP A 522 -17.21 23.11 18.50
N GLU A 523 -18.15 23.05 19.45
CA GLU A 523 -17.97 23.35 20.88
C GLU A 523 -16.85 22.50 21.52
N ASN A 524 -16.66 21.27 21.04
CA ASN A 524 -15.66 20.31 21.55
C ASN A 524 -14.39 20.26 20.68
N ALA A 525 -14.15 21.25 19.81
CA ALA A 525 -13.00 21.34 18.89
C ALA A 525 -12.78 20.12 17.95
N ARG A 526 -13.84 19.32 17.73
CA ARG A 526 -13.86 18.07 16.96
C ARG A 526 -14.20 18.23 15.46
N LEU A 527 -14.37 19.47 14.97
CA LEU A 527 -14.49 19.75 13.53
C LEU A 527 -13.16 19.66 12.76
N ASN A 528 -12.00 19.64 13.43
CA ASN A 528 -10.69 19.54 12.77
C ASN A 528 -10.61 18.29 11.87
N GLY A 529 -10.25 18.48 10.59
CA GLY A 529 -10.19 17.41 9.59
C GLY A 529 -11.56 16.93 9.08
N SER A 530 -12.66 17.52 9.55
CA SER A 530 -14.01 17.15 9.09
C SER A 530 -14.32 17.75 7.71
N GLU A 531 -15.15 17.04 6.94
CA GLU A 531 -15.65 17.51 5.65
C GLU A 531 -16.98 18.25 5.81
N LEU A 532 -17.01 19.54 5.48
CA LEU A 532 -18.20 20.38 5.63
C LEU A 532 -18.56 21.11 4.34
N GLN A 533 -19.79 21.60 4.30
CA GLN A 533 -20.27 22.52 3.29
C GLN A 533 -20.79 23.79 3.97
N VAL A 534 -20.20 24.95 3.67
CA VAL A 534 -20.67 26.26 4.14
C VAL A 534 -21.36 26.99 2.98
N GLY A 535 -22.58 27.46 3.20
CA GLY A 535 -23.31 28.30 2.24
C GLY A 535 -23.83 29.57 2.90
N TYR A 536 -23.80 30.68 2.19
CA TYR A 536 -24.27 31.97 2.68
C TYR A 536 -25.63 32.34 2.08
N ASP A 537 -26.42 33.04 2.88
CA ASP A 537 -27.75 33.55 2.56
C ASP A 537 -27.75 35.01 3.08
N GLY A 538 -27.61 35.98 2.17
CA GLY A 538 -27.01 37.27 2.51
C GLY A 538 -25.59 37.10 3.08
N ASP A 539 -25.36 37.65 4.26
CA ASP A 539 -24.14 37.51 5.07
C ASP A 539 -24.15 36.31 6.04
N HIS A 540 -25.29 35.61 6.22
CA HIS A 540 -25.45 34.56 7.23
C HIS A 540 -24.91 33.18 6.77
N PRO A 541 -23.91 32.58 7.46
CA PRO A 541 -23.39 31.25 7.13
C PRO A 541 -24.22 30.10 7.72
N LYS A 542 -24.68 29.20 6.85
CA LYS A 542 -25.29 27.89 7.21
C LYS A 542 -24.29 26.76 6.94
N VAL A 543 -24.03 25.93 7.96
CA VAL A 543 -23.00 24.89 7.95
C VAL A 543 -23.62 23.49 7.93
N TYR A 544 -23.39 22.77 6.84
CA TYR A 544 -23.93 21.43 6.56
C TYR A 544 -22.83 20.36 6.62
N PRO A 545 -23.16 19.11 6.97
CA PRO A 545 -22.23 18.00 6.81
C PRO A 545 -22.02 17.73 5.32
N TRP A 546 -20.78 17.44 4.92
CA TRP A 546 -20.45 17.08 3.54
C TRP A 546 -19.67 15.77 3.49
N ASP A 547 -19.60 15.19 2.30
CA ASP A 547 -19.03 13.86 2.07
C ASP A 547 -18.45 13.88 0.64
N ARG A 548 -17.13 13.98 0.51
CA ARG A 548 -16.43 14.13 -0.77
C ARG A 548 -16.63 12.92 -1.65
N ALA A 549 -16.69 11.72 -1.08
CA ALA A 549 -17.00 10.50 -1.83
C ALA A 549 -18.41 10.55 -2.42
N ARG A 550 -19.38 11.10 -1.68
CA ARG A 550 -20.74 11.33 -2.16
C ARG A 550 -20.83 12.36 -3.29
N ASP A 551 -20.27 13.53 -3.07
CA ASP A 551 -20.27 14.62 -4.05
C ASP A 551 -19.52 14.21 -5.35
N LEU A 552 -18.43 13.44 -5.22
CA LEU A 552 -17.70 12.87 -6.36
C LEU A 552 -18.52 11.84 -7.15
N LEU A 553 -19.21 10.90 -6.49
CA LEU A 553 -20.06 9.93 -7.20
C LEU A 553 -21.27 10.62 -7.86
N GLU A 554 -21.89 11.60 -7.19
CA GLU A 554 -22.98 12.40 -7.76
C GLU A 554 -22.53 13.18 -9.01
N ARG A 555 -21.35 13.82 -8.98
CA ARG A 555 -20.74 14.45 -10.17
C ARG A 555 -20.39 13.44 -11.27
N THR A 556 -19.85 12.28 -10.90
CA THR A 556 -19.42 11.25 -11.86
C THR A 556 -20.62 10.67 -12.62
N VAL A 557 -21.71 10.34 -11.90
CA VAL A 557 -22.96 9.90 -12.51
C VAL A 557 -23.60 11.01 -13.35
N GLY A 558 -23.59 12.26 -12.88
CA GLY A 558 -24.04 13.41 -13.67
C GLY A 558 -23.25 13.60 -14.98
N SER A 559 -21.94 13.41 -14.94
CA SER A 559 -21.07 13.45 -16.13
C SER A 559 -21.37 12.31 -17.10
N LEU A 560 -21.52 11.07 -16.59
CA LEU A 560 -21.87 9.91 -17.40
C LEU A 560 -23.24 10.05 -18.07
N LYS A 561 -24.25 10.61 -17.38
CA LYS A 561 -25.55 10.95 -17.99
C LYS A 561 -25.42 12.04 -19.06
N LYS A 562 -24.60 13.07 -18.81
CA LYS A 562 -24.34 14.12 -19.81
C LYS A 562 -23.74 13.53 -21.09
N SER A 563 -22.69 12.71 -20.97
CA SER A 563 -22.08 12.03 -22.12
C SER A 563 -23.02 11.01 -22.77
N ALA A 564 -23.90 10.34 -22.01
CA ALA A 564 -24.93 9.47 -22.57
C ALA A 564 -25.90 10.24 -23.48
N ARG A 565 -26.31 11.45 -23.10
CA ARG A 565 -27.14 12.36 -23.92
C ARG A 565 -26.38 12.87 -25.13
N GLU A 566 -25.15 13.34 -24.96
CA GLU A 566 -24.31 13.89 -26.03
C GLU A 566 -23.95 12.83 -27.11
N LEU A 567 -23.96 11.55 -26.75
CA LEU A 567 -23.70 10.42 -27.64
C LEU A 567 -24.98 9.66 -28.06
N ASN A 568 -26.17 10.23 -27.80
CA ASN A 568 -27.48 9.65 -28.13
C ASN A 568 -27.70 8.19 -27.67
N PHE A 569 -27.16 7.81 -26.50
CA PHE A 569 -27.49 6.52 -25.89
C PHE A 569 -28.96 6.47 -25.43
N SER A 570 -29.50 5.25 -25.35
CA SER A 570 -30.89 5.02 -24.92
C SER A 570 -31.16 5.63 -23.52
N PRO A 571 -32.31 6.27 -23.28
CA PRO A 571 -32.72 6.77 -21.96
C PRO A 571 -32.66 5.71 -20.84
N ASN A 572 -32.77 4.43 -21.20
CA ASN A 572 -32.59 3.30 -20.27
C ASN A 572 -31.20 3.30 -19.60
N LEU A 573 -30.17 3.88 -20.23
CA LEU A 573 -28.84 4.01 -19.63
C LEU A 573 -28.83 5.04 -18.49
N GLU A 574 -29.55 6.16 -18.62
CA GLU A 574 -29.68 7.13 -17.52
C GLU A 574 -30.42 6.52 -16.33
N VAL A 575 -31.51 5.78 -16.59
CA VAL A 575 -32.27 5.06 -15.56
C VAL A 575 -31.40 3.97 -14.89
N MET A 576 -30.56 3.27 -15.65
CA MET A 576 -29.62 2.30 -15.10
C MET A 576 -28.54 2.97 -14.23
N LEU A 577 -28.02 4.13 -14.65
CA LEU A 577 -27.08 4.94 -13.86
C LEU A 577 -27.72 5.42 -12.55
N ASP A 578 -28.97 5.88 -12.57
CA ASP A 578 -29.74 6.23 -11.36
C ASP A 578 -29.94 5.03 -10.44
N GLN A 579 -30.28 3.86 -10.98
CA GLN A 579 -30.44 2.63 -10.20
C GLN A 579 -29.13 2.16 -9.58
N LEU A 580 -28.01 2.26 -10.30
CA LEU A 580 -26.68 1.94 -9.79
C LEU A 580 -26.25 2.92 -8.70
N GLN A 581 -26.43 4.22 -8.92
CA GLN A 581 -26.17 5.27 -7.92
C GLN A 581 -27.02 5.04 -6.65
N THR A 582 -28.32 4.80 -6.81
CA THR A 582 -29.26 4.55 -5.71
C THR A 582 -28.92 3.26 -4.96
N ARG A 583 -28.54 2.18 -5.64
CA ARG A 583 -28.11 0.91 -5.01
C ARG A 583 -26.75 1.02 -4.33
N SER A 584 -25.87 1.90 -4.78
CA SER A 584 -24.63 2.23 -4.05
C SER A 584 -24.93 3.06 -2.80
N TRP A 585 -25.85 4.03 -2.88
CA TRP A 585 -26.31 4.79 -1.70
C TRP A 585 -27.20 4.02 -0.73
N ALA A 586 -27.90 2.98 -1.19
CA ALA A 586 -28.58 2.03 -0.33
C ALA A 586 -27.53 1.30 0.52
N ARG A 587 -26.60 0.57 -0.13
CA ARG A 587 -25.51 -0.18 0.53
C ARG A 587 -24.66 0.68 1.48
N ILE A 588 -24.28 1.90 1.11
CA ILE A 588 -23.49 2.78 1.97
C ILE A 588 -24.31 3.28 3.18
N ARG A 589 -25.62 3.56 3.03
CA ARG A 589 -26.48 3.93 4.15
C ARG A 589 -26.82 2.73 5.04
N GLU A 590 -27.05 1.57 4.48
CA GLU A 590 -27.27 0.30 5.20
C GLU A 590 -26.04 -0.07 6.02
N ALA A 591 -24.83 0.04 5.46
CA ALA A 591 -23.59 -0.15 6.20
C ALA A 591 -23.40 0.87 7.34
N ARG A 592 -23.68 2.16 7.08
CA ARG A 592 -23.63 3.22 8.12
C ARG A 592 -24.69 3.02 9.21
N ALA A 593 -25.89 2.56 8.87
CA ALA A 593 -26.97 2.29 9.83
C ALA A 593 -26.68 1.03 10.67
N ALA A 594 -26.24 -0.07 10.04
CA ALA A 594 -25.84 -1.29 10.73
C ALA A 594 -24.68 -1.03 11.70
N ALA A 595 -23.68 -0.26 11.29
CA ALA A 595 -22.59 0.15 12.19
C ALA A 595 -23.06 1.04 13.35
N LEU A 596 -24.06 1.90 13.13
CA LEU A 596 -24.64 2.75 14.18
C LEU A 596 -25.46 1.96 15.19
N GLU A 597 -26.33 1.03 14.75
CA GLU A 597 -27.09 0.19 15.67
C GLU A 597 -26.17 -0.80 16.41
N GLN A 598 -25.19 -1.42 15.75
CA GLN A 598 -24.19 -2.26 16.44
C GLN A 598 -23.35 -1.46 17.46
N SER A 599 -23.11 -0.17 17.21
CA SER A 599 -22.45 0.73 18.18
C SER A 599 -23.36 1.04 19.37
N LYS A 600 -24.66 1.29 19.15
CA LYS A 600 -25.65 1.49 20.23
C LYS A 600 -25.89 0.23 21.06
N GLU A 601 -26.03 -0.93 20.43
CA GLU A 601 -26.23 -2.23 21.09
C GLU A 601 -25.05 -2.55 22.02
N ARG A 602 -23.82 -2.24 21.59
CA ARG A 602 -22.60 -2.38 22.41
C ARG A 602 -22.48 -1.33 23.51
N ALA A 603 -22.96 -0.10 23.30
CA ALA A 603 -22.99 0.93 24.34
C ALA A 603 -24.04 0.62 25.42
N GLY A 604 -25.26 0.23 25.02
CA GLY A 604 -26.35 -0.13 25.94
C GLY A 604 -26.15 -1.45 26.67
N SER A 605 -25.20 -2.29 26.25
CA SER A 605 -24.72 -3.46 27.00
C SER A 605 -23.49 -3.17 27.88
N GLN A 606 -23.08 -1.90 27.98
CA GLN A 606 -22.01 -1.42 28.87
C GLN A 606 -22.50 -0.45 29.97
N ASP A 607 -23.81 -0.25 30.12
CA ASP A 607 -24.36 0.43 31.29
C ASP A 607 -24.07 -0.44 32.54
N PRO A 608 -23.45 0.12 33.60
CA PRO A 608 -23.00 -0.67 34.74
C PRO A 608 -24.18 -1.11 35.62
N ASN A 609 -24.19 -2.38 36.04
CA ASN A 609 -25.02 -2.81 37.16
C ASN A 609 -24.69 -1.94 38.39
N GLY A 610 -25.70 -1.25 38.91
CA GLY A 610 -25.53 -0.31 40.01
C GLY A 610 -25.09 -1.00 41.32
N PRO A 611 -24.39 -0.28 42.22
CA PRO A 611 -23.86 -0.87 43.44
C PRO A 611 -24.93 -0.98 44.53
N ASP A 612 -25.34 -2.21 44.89
CA ASP A 612 -25.87 -2.47 46.24
C ASP A 612 -25.71 -3.96 46.66
N ARG A 613 -25.12 -4.15 47.86
CA ARG A 613 -25.12 -5.34 48.74
C ARG A 613 -24.55 -6.68 48.24
#